data_AF-A0A2H0NL91-F1
#
_entry.id   AF-A0A2H0NL91-F1
#
_cell.length_a   1.000
_cell.length_b   1.000
_cell.length_c   1.000
_cell.angle_alpha   90.00
_cell.angle_beta   90.00
_cell.angle_gamma   90.00
#
_symmetry.space_group_name_H-M   'P 1'
#
loop_
_entity.id
_entity.type
_entity.pdbx_description
1 polymer ?
#
loop_
_entity_poly.entity_id
_entity_poly.type
_entity_poly.pdbx_seq_one_letter_code
_entity_poly.pdbx_strand_id
1 'polypeptide(L)'
;MKGIITLLYYDFLGLIAWFKTQTASKVFILLVFLAVLSGVSLSIFIACKTFFYSLSLSEKYGLLTVKYIIHAAIVIISWFALSTSTISVYGFLVKSDKQFEFLLSYPIKAYLIPLFLFIKSTFMNSLFVLMIFIPIGIAYVNIFQTASFTGFIFRFTFTLILLIVLTNSIASVIGYILAKYIRRKGYLAGILTMSIFMFIMLLIVNIIFPEGINKLYTANNHDFMEIYNNLPLSNSYLPTFWMTEIITQGINIFGIYLSFLTIAILFTSIHFQNNRFLSVFRDLLSHPFSLRSRHKDSYNPTVQFLWNKLPLEFKDLLSITRLPSEIGYAFFLISIDLFFYFLISRIRDVNYFPIQLQYAFMLFVFAWLQFINIAFLLRIVYPLMAKEGPNAWYIFTLPISKLRILFSKIWLALIVSIPFLIFTSFAWMIVPFNKSDYWQFIIISIMSFLTIALANVLFGTIFPNFSQGKDPEKVSTSGMGIVTLFFSFLVIIFSGYLILELQKGLISICMLYLFHLFFIVVTIASLYLISVTNMKKYQF
;
A
#
# COMPACT_ATOMS: atom_id res chain seq x y z
N MET A 1 -26.79 -9.01 -21.33
CA MET A 1 -25.62 -9.61 -22.02
C MET A 1 -25.04 -8.67 -23.09
N LYS A 2 -25.71 -8.39 -24.22
CA LYS A 2 -25.17 -7.52 -25.29
C LYS A 2 -24.64 -6.14 -24.82
N GLY A 3 -25.32 -5.49 -23.88
CA GLY A 3 -24.88 -4.22 -23.31
C GLY A 3 -23.62 -4.27 -22.42
N ILE A 4 -23.33 -5.41 -21.79
CA ILE A 4 -22.11 -5.58 -20.97
C ILE A 4 -20.91 -5.87 -21.88
N ILE A 5 -21.13 -6.71 -22.90
CA ILE A 5 -20.10 -7.06 -23.89
C ILE A 5 -19.63 -5.80 -24.63
N THR A 6 -20.55 -4.90 -24.99
CA THR A 6 -20.19 -3.62 -25.61
C THR A 6 -19.36 -2.75 -24.67
N LEU A 7 -19.72 -2.63 -23.39
CA LEU A 7 -18.92 -1.91 -22.39
C LEU A 7 -17.51 -2.48 -22.22
N LEU A 8 -17.38 -3.81 -22.13
CA LEU A 8 -16.07 -4.47 -22.05
C LEU A 8 -15.25 -4.27 -23.33
N TYR A 9 -15.91 -4.29 -24.50
CA TYR A 9 -15.27 -4.01 -25.77
C TYR A 9 -14.74 -2.57 -25.85
N TYR A 10 -15.46 -1.59 -25.30
CA TYR A 10 -14.96 -0.21 -25.19
C TYR A 10 -13.71 -0.10 -24.31
N ASP A 11 -13.68 -0.77 -23.15
CA ASP A 11 -12.49 -0.82 -22.29
C ASP A 11 -11.30 -1.47 -23.04
N PHE A 12 -11.56 -2.54 -23.80
CA PHE A 12 -10.56 -3.21 -24.63
C PHE A 12 -10.02 -2.31 -25.75
N LEU A 13 -10.88 -1.58 -26.45
CA LEU A 13 -10.47 -0.57 -27.44
C LEU A 13 -9.67 0.56 -26.79
N GLY A 14 -10.04 0.98 -25.58
CA GLY A 14 -9.30 1.96 -24.79
C GLY A 14 -7.89 1.47 -24.45
N LEU A 15 -7.74 0.19 -24.10
CA LEU A 15 -6.46 -0.44 -23.85
C LEU A 15 -5.60 -0.49 -25.12
N ILE A 16 -6.17 -0.88 -26.27
CA ILE A 16 -5.46 -0.87 -27.55
C ILE A 16 -5.02 0.56 -27.92
N ALA A 17 -5.92 1.53 -27.78
CA ALA A 17 -5.63 2.93 -28.05
C ALA A 17 -4.53 3.48 -27.13
N TRP A 18 -4.49 3.03 -25.87
CA TRP A 18 -3.41 3.38 -24.95
C TRP A 18 -2.06 2.91 -25.48
N PHE A 19 -1.95 1.72 -26.06
CA PHE A 19 -0.68 1.27 -26.63
C PHE A 19 -0.26 2.02 -27.90
N LYS A 20 -1.15 2.71 -28.63
CA LYS A 20 -0.78 3.41 -29.89
C LYS A 20 0.33 4.46 -29.74
N THR A 21 0.45 5.07 -28.56
CA THR A 21 1.47 6.10 -28.28
C THR A 21 2.52 5.54 -27.30
N GLN A 22 3.81 5.71 -27.61
CA GLN A 22 4.93 5.32 -26.73
C GLN A 22 4.91 3.82 -26.36
N THR A 23 4.60 2.95 -27.34
CA THR A 23 4.53 1.48 -27.19
C THR A 23 5.71 0.93 -26.39
N ALA A 24 6.94 1.23 -26.82
CA ALA A 24 8.16 0.69 -26.22
C ALA A 24 8.30 1.05 -24.73
N SER A 25 8.04 2.31 -24.35
CA SER A 25 8.08 2.74 -22.96
C SER A 25 7.00 2.04 -22.12
N LYS A 26 5.79 1.90 -22.66
CA LYS A 26 4.67 1.25 -21.97
C LYS A 26 4.90 -0.26 -21.78
N VAL A 27 5.44 -0.93 -22.79
CA VAL A 27 5.83 -2.34 -22.73
C VAL A 27 6.95 -2.53 -21.73
N PHE A 28 7.97 -1.66 -21.73
CA PHE A 28 9.04 -1.70 -20.74
C PHE A 28 8.50 -1.55 -19.31
N ILE A 29 7.64 -0.57 -19.06
CA ILE A 29 7.00 -0.37 -17.74
C ILE A 29 6.19 -1.62 -17.34
N LEU A 30 5.43 -2.21 -18.27
CA LEU A 30 4.66 -3.43 -18.01
C LEU A 30 5.57 -4.63 -17.69
N LEU A 31 6.69 -4.81 -18.39
CA LEU A 31 7.66 -5.87 -18.12
C LEU A 31 8.33 -5.68 -16.75
N VAL A 32 8.75 -4.46 -16.41
CA VAL A 32 9.32 -4.15 -15.10
C VAL A 32 8.30 -4.42 -13.99
N PHE A 33 7.05 -4.00 -14.19
CA PHE A 33 5.97 -4.28 -13.25
C PHE A 33 5.72 -5.78 -13.07
N LEU A 34 5.63 -6.55 -14.15
CA LEU A 34 5.49 -8.01 -14.09
C LEU A 34 6.68 -8.69 -13.42
N ALA A 35 7.91 -8.21 -13.66
CA ALA A 35 9.11 -8.73 -13.01
C ALA A 35 9.13 -8.46 -11.50
N VAL A 36 8.68 -7.28 -11.06
CA VAL A 36 8.54 -6.97 -9.64
C VAL A 36 7.46 -7.83 -8.99
N LEU A 37 6.28 -7.95 -9.62
CA LEU A 37 5.20 -8.79 -9.10
C LEU A 37 5.59 -10.26 -9.02
N SER A 38 6.26 -10.79 -10.05
CA SER A 38 6.74 -12.17 -10.05
C SER A 38 7.82 -12.38 -8.99
N GLY A 39 8.73 -11.41 -8.81
CA GLY A 39 9.70 -11.39 -7.73
C GLY A 39 9.05 -11.48 -6.35
N VAL A 40 8.04 -10.64 -6.07
CA VAL A 40 7.29 -10.67 -4.79
C VAL A 40 6.59 -12.01 -4.60
N SER A 41 5.88 -12.51 -5.62
CA SER A 41 5.20 -13.81 -5.55
C SER A 41 6.19 -14.96 -5.29
N LEU A 42 7.37 -14.92 -5.92
CA LEU A 42 8.41 -15.93 -5.75
C LEU A 42 9.04 -15.86 -4.36
N SER A 43 9.28 -14.65 -3.83
CA SER A 43 9.75 -14.46 -2.45
C SER A 43 8.76 -15.00 -1.43
N ILE A 44 7.45 -14.74 -1.60
CA ILE A 44 6.40 -15.31 -0.74
C ILE A 44 6.42 -16.85 -0.84
N PHE A 45 6.51 -17.39 -2.05
CA PHE A 45 6.59 -18.84 -2.25
C PHE A 45 7.79 -19.46 -1.52
N ILE A 46 8.99 -18.89 -1.69
CA ILE A 46 10.21 -19.40 -1.03
C ILE A 46 10.04 -19.33 0.49
N ALA A 47 9.60 -18.20 1.04
CA ALA A 47 9.43 -18.01 2.47
C ALA A 47 8.39 -18.98 3.06
N CYS A 48 7.23 -19.15 2.40
CA CYS A 48 6.22 -20.10 2.84
C CYS A 48 6.71 -21.55 2.72
N LYS A 49 7.43 -21.89 1.64
CA LYS A 49 7.97 -23.23 1.43
C LYS A 49 8.99 -23.59 2.51
N THR A 50 9.95 -22.71 2.79
CA THR A 50 10.96 -22.97 3.84
C THR A 50 10.30 -23.11 5.21
N PHE A 51 9.33 -22.25 5.51
CA PHE A 51 8.61 -22.28 6.77
C PHE A 51 7.75 -23.56 6.92
N PHE A 52 6.94 -23.91 5.92
CA PHE A 52 6.13 -25.13 5.95
C PHE A 52 6.98 -26.41 5.99
N TYR A 53 8.15 -26.41 5.36
CA TYR A 53 9.06 -27.55 5.39
C TYR A 53 9.62 -27.75 6.81
N SER A 54 9.96 -26.66 7.50
CA SER A 54 10.39 -26.74 8.90
C SER A 54 9.29 -27.29 9.81
N LEU A 55 8.03 -26.92 9.57
CA LEU A 55 6.89 -27.43 10.33
C LEU A 55 6.51 -28.87 9.98
N SER A 56 6.69 -29.32 8.74
CA SER A 56 6.35 -30.69 8.36
C SER A 56 7.20 -31.74 9.10
N LEU A 57 8.36 -31.37 9.63
CA LEU A 57 9.17 -32.24 10.49
C LEU A 57 8.46 -32.57 11.82
N SER A 58 7.54 -31.72 12.26
CA SER A 58 6.78 -31.87 13.51
C SER A 58 5.42 -32.54 13.29
N GLU A 59 5.38 -33.79 12.83
CA GLU A 59 4.21 -34.64 12.57
C GLU A 59 2.81 -33.96 12.60
N LYS A 60 1.96 -34.26 13.61
CA LYS A 60 0.56 -33.79 13.67
C LYS A 60 0.44 -32.31 14.04
N TYR A 61 1.32 -31.80 14.90
CA TYR A 61 1.28 -30.42 15.39
C TYR A 61 1.68 -29.41 14.30
N GLY A 62 2.64 -29.78 13.45
CA GLY A 62 3.06 -29.02 12.28
C GLY A 62 1.92 -28.85 11.29
N LEU A 63 1.14 -29.91 11.02
CA LEU A 63 -0.01 -29.80 10.12
C LEU A 63 -1.11 -28.88 10.67
N LEU A 64 -1.41 -28.96 11.96
CA LEU A 64 -2.40 -28.09 12.61
C LEU A 64 -1.96 -26.63 12.62
N THR A 65 -0.69 -26.35 12.92
CA THR A 65 -0.14 -24.98 12.87
C THR A 65 -0.16 -24.43 11.44
N VAL A 66 0.17 -25.24 10.43
CA VAL A 66 0.06 -24.83 9.02
C VAL A 66 -1.39 -24.54 8.64
N LYS A 67 -2.36 -25.36 9.06
CA LYS A 67 -3.79 -25.06 8.86
C LYS A 67 -4.16 -23.71 9.46
N TYR A 68 -3.76 -23.43 10.71
CA TYR A 68 -3.95 -22.15 11.38
C TYR A 68 -3.39 -20.96 10.58
N ILE A 69 -2.20 -21.13 10.01
CA ILE A 69 -1.56 -20.09 9.19
C ILE A 69 -2.33 -19.86 7.89
N ILE A 70 -2.86 -20.90 7.25
CA ILE A 70 -3.70 -20.73 6.07
C ILE A 70 -5.01 -20.00 6.45
N HIS A 71 -5.63 -20.30 7.60
CA HIS A 71 -6.80 -19.53 8.08
C HIS A 71 -6.44 -18.04 8.23
N ALA A 72 -5.32 -17.75 8.88
CA ALA A 72 -4.84 -16.37 9.08
C ALA A 72 -4.54 -15.68 7.74
N ALA A 73 -3.91 -16.38 6.79
CA ALA A 73 -3.62 -15.86 5.46
C ALA A 73 -4.92 -15.52 4.70
N ILE A 74 -5.94 -16.38 4.74
CA ILE A 74 -7.25 -16.10 4.13
C ILE A 74 -7.89 -14.86 4.76
N VAL A 75 -7.84 -14.71 6.09
CA VAL A 75 -8.36 -13.51 6.77
C VAL A 75 -7.65 -12.25 6.28
N ILE A 76 -6.30 -12.24 6.29
CA ILE A 76 -5.50 -11.09 5.85
C ILE A 76 -5.79 -10.75 4.39
N ILE A 77 -5.79 -11.75 3.51
CA ILE A 77 -6.07 -11.56 2.08
C ILE A 77 -7.50 -11.09 1.88
N SER A 78 -8.48 -11.62 2.61
CA SER A 78 -9.88 -11.21 2.53
C SER A 78 -10.05 -9.74 2.91
N TRP A 79 -9.31 -9.29 3.94
CA TRP A 79 -9.35 -7.91 4.40
C TRP A 79 -8.69 -6.96 3.40
N PHE A 80 -7.50 -7.30 2.89
CA PHE A 80 -6.87 -6.50 1.84
C PHE A 80 -7.75 -6.46 0.59
N ALA A 81 -8.28 -7.59 0.13
CA ALA A 81 -9.19 -7.69 -1.01
C ALA A 81 -10.46 -6.86 -0.83
N LEU A 82 -11.05 -6.86 0.38
CA LEU A 82 -12.18 -6.01 0.73
C LEU A 82 -11.77 -4.53 0.65
N SER A 83 -10.64 -4.16 1.25
CA SER A 83 -10.18 -2.76 1.25
C SER A 83 -9.89 -2.25 -0.17
N THR A 84 -9.17 -3.01 -1.00
CA THR A 84 -8.85 -2.61 -2.37
C THR A 84 -10.11 -2.48 -3.23
N SER A 85 -11.07 -3.40 -3.08
CA SER A 85 -12.36 -3.32 -3.80
C SER A 85 -13.28 -2.21 -3.26
N THR A 86 -13.26 -1.88 -1.97
CA THR A 86 -14.00 -0.71 -1.47
C THR A 86 -13.46 0.59 -2.07
N ILE A 87 -12.13 0.72 -2.12
CA ILE A 87 -11.45 1.89 -2.67
C ILE A 87 -11.67 1.99 -4.17
N SER A 88 -11.64 0.87 -4.91
CA SER A 88 -11.89 0.87 -6.34
C SER A 88 -13.33 1.32 -6.65
N VAL A 89 -14.33 0.75 -5.97
CA VAL A 89 -15.75 1.10 -6.17
C VAL A 89 -16.00 2.55 -5.78
N TYR A 90 -15.49 2.99 -4.62
CA TYR A 90 -15.55 4.39 -4.20
C TYR A 90 -14.88 5.32 -5.23
N GLY A 91 -13.68 4.96 -5.69
CA GLY A 91 -12.92 5.70 -6.68
C GLY A 91 -13.65 5.83 -8.01
N PHE A 92 -14.26 4.76 -8.52
CA PHE A 92 -15.07 4.79 -9.74
C PHE A 92 -16.28 5.71 -9.62
N LEU A 93 -16.94 5.74 -8.46
CA LEU A 93 -18.11 6.60 -8.24
C LEU A 93 -17.72 8.08 -8.07
N VAL A 94 -16.58 8.35 -7.42
CA VAL A 94 -16.17 9.73 -7.11
C VAL A 94 -15.41 10.39 -8.25
N LYS A 95 -14.56 9.64 -8.96
CA LYS A 95 -13.72 10.17 -10.03
C LYS A 95 -14.58 10.45 -11.27
N SER A 96 -14.64 11.71 -11.68
CA SER A 96 -15.23 12.13 -12.95
C SER A 96 -14.29 11.77 -14.10
N ASP A 97 -14.21 10.49 -14.46
CA ASP A 97 -13.53 10.11 -15.70
C ASP A 97 -14.43 10.45 -16.89
N LYS A 98 -13.87 11.18 -17.88
CA LYS A 98 -14.59 11.56 -19.11
C LYS A 98 -15.19 10.34 -19.84
N GLN A 99 -14.55 9.18 -19.72
CA GLN A 99 -15.06 7.92 -20.24
C GLN A 99 -16.34 7.49 -19.54
N PHE A 100 -16.40 7.64 -18.21
CA PHE A 100 -17.60 7.29 -17.44
C PHE A 100 -18.76 8.26 -17.72
N GLU A 101 -18.47 9.56 -17.85
CA GLU A 101 -19.47 10.56 -18.30
C GLU A 101 -20.00 10.25 -19.70
N PHE A 102 -19.11 9.85 -20.62
CA PHE A 102 -19.50 9.40 -21.95
C PHE A 102 -20.38 8.14 -21.89
N LEU A 103 -20.05 7.16 -21.05
CA LEU A 103 -20.87 5.95 -20.87
C LEU A 103 -22.28 6.27 -20.35
N LEU A 104 -22.43 7.30 -19.52
CA LEU A 104 -23.72 7.77 -19.02
C LEU A 104 -24.55 8.48 -20.09
N SER A 105 -23.92 9.04 -21.13
CA SER A 105 -24.60 9.65 -22.27
C SER A 105 -25.09 8.64 -23.31
N TYR A 106 -24.57 7.41 -23.27
CA TYR A 106 -25.03 6.33 -24.16
C TYR A 106 -26.39 5.77 -23.69
N PRO A 107 -27.23 5.25 -24.61
CA PRO A 107 -28.52 4.64 -24.29
C PRO A 107 -28.37 3.25 -23.65
N ILE A 108 -27.60 3.15 -22.57
CA ILE A 108 -27.36 1.93 -21.80
C ILE A 108 -28.34 1.91 -20.63
N LYS A 109 -28.99 0.77 -20.42
CA LYS A 109 -29.92 0.60 -19.29
C LYS A 109 -29.16 0.79 -17.97
N ALA A 110 -29.72 1.60 -17.06
CA ALA A 110 -29.05 2.02 -15.82
C ALA A 110 -28.52 0.85 -14.96
N TYR A 111 -29.20 -0.30 -14.92
CA TYR A 111 -28.78 -1.47 -14.14
C TYR A 111 -27.54 -2.19 -14.71
N LEU A 112 -27.16 -1.94 -15.96
CA LEU A 112 -25.98 -2.56 -16.57
C LEU A 112 -24.68 -1.89 -16.13
N ILE A 113 -24.73 -0.61 -15.76
CA ILE A 113 -23.58 0.19 -15.31
C ILE A 113 -23.01 -0.32 -13.98
N PRO A 114 -23.80 -0.45 -12.88
CA PRO A 114 -23.29 -0.98 -11.61
C PRO A 114 -22.78 -2.42 -11.75
N LEU A 115 -23.44 -3.26 -12.56
CA LEU A 115 -22.98 -4.61 -12.84
C LEU A 115 -21.65 -4.63 -13.60
N PHE A 116 -21.47 -3.74 -14.57
CA PHE A 116 -20.18 -3.56 -15.25
C PHE A 116 -19.07 -3.10 -14.29
N LEU A 117 -19.36 -2.12 -13.43
CA LEU A 117 -18.42 -1.67 -12.39
C LEU A 117 -18.07 -2.79 -11.42
N PHE A 118 -19.05 -3.62 -11.05
CA PHE A 118 -18.83 -4.79 -10.20
C PHE A 118 -17.86 -5.77 -10.86
N ILE A 119 -18.09 -6.15 -12.13
CA ILE A 119 -17.21 -7.04 -12.89
C ILE A 119 -15.80 -6.45 -12.98
N LYS A 120 -15.68 -5.16 -13.32
CA LYS A 120 -14.39 -4.46 -13.40
C LYS A 120 -13.64 -4.50 -12.07
N SER A 121 -14.35 -4.26 -10.96
CA SER A 121 -13.76 -4.36 -9.62
C SER A 121 -13.35 -5.79 -9.27
N THR A 122 -14.17 -6.81 -9.59
CA THR A 122 -13.80 -8.22 -9.37
C THR A 122 -12.53 -8.61 -10.12
N PHE A 123 -12.38 -8.15 -11.37
CA PHE A 123 -11.20 -8.45 -12.17
C PHE A 123 -9.94 -7.81 -11.58
N MET A 124 -10.01 -6.53 -11.20
CA MET A 124 -8.88 -5.83 -10.57
C MET A 124 -8.48 -6.48 -9.24
N ASN A 125 -9.46 -6.87 -8.42
CA ASN A 125 -9.21 -7.54 -7.14
C ASN A 125 -8.63 -8.95 -7.34
N SER A 126 -9.05 -9.66 -8.39
CA SER A 126 -8.57 -11.01 -8.68
C SER A 126 -7.05 -11.07 -8.88
N LEU A 127 -6.46 -10.09 -9.58
CA LEU A 127 -5.01 -10.05 -9.81
C LEU A 127 -4.23 -9.94 -8.51
N PHE A 128 -4.70 -9.12 -7.58
CA PHE A 128 -4.08 -8.95 -6.27
C PHE A 128 -4.17 -10.23 -5.43
N VAL A 129 -5.37 -10.82 -5.35
CA VAL A 129 -5.59 -12.05 -4.58
C VAL A 129 -4.78 -13.22 -5.16
N LEU A 130 -4.72 -13.35 -6.49
CA LEU A 130 -3.94 -14.38 -7.16
C LEU A 130 -2.45 -14.26 -6.81
N MET A 131 -1.90 -13.05 -6.85
CA MET A 131 -0.48 -12.82 -6.59
C MET A 131 -0.03 -13.29 -5.20
N ILE A 132 -0.88 -13.09 -4.17
CA ILE A 132 -0.52 -13.42 -2.79
C ILE A 132 -0.93 -14.86 -2.44
N PHE A 133 -2.11 -15.30 -2.87
CA PHE A 133 -2.65 -16.58 -2.43
C PHE A 133 -2.04 -17.77 -3.16
N ILE A 134 -1.79 -17.66 -4.48
CA ILE A 134 -1.19 -18.75 -5.29
C ILE A 134 0.11 -19.27 -4.66
N PRO A 135 1.12 -18.43 -4.36
CA PRO A 135 2.38 -18.93 -3.83
C PRO A 135 2.23 -19.64 -2.48
N ILE A 136 1.31 -19.19 -1.62
CA ILE A 136 1.00 -19.84 -0.34
C ILE A 136 0.39 -21.23 -0.57
N GLY A 137 -0.59 -21.32 -1.47
CA GLY A 137 -1.26 -22.58 -1.79
C GLY A 137 -0.31 -23.60 -2.43
N ILE A 138 0.52 -23.18 -3.38
CA ILE A 138 1.50 -24.05 -4.03
C ILE A 138 2.54 -24.54 -3.01
N ALA A 139 3.02 -23.66 -2.12
CA ALA A 139 3.97 -24.04 -1.07
C ALA A 139 3.39 -25.14 -0.16
N TYR A 140 2.12 -25.02 0.23
CA TYR A 140 1.43 -26.02 1.06
C TYR A 140 1.39 -27.40 0.40
N VAL A 141 0.94 -27.48 -0.85
CA VAL A 141 0.76 -28.77 -1.55
C VAL A 141 2.08 -29.46 -1.81
N ASN A 142 3.11 -28.69 -2.16
CA ASN A 142 4.43 -29.23 -2.45
C ASN A 142 4.99 -30.02 -1.26
N ILE A 143 4.65 -29.60 -0.04
CA ILE A 143 5.21 -30.17 1.19
C ILE A 143 4.31 -31.27 1.75
N PHE A 144 3.00 -31.06 1.81
CA PHE A 144 2.09 -31.99 2.48
C PHE A 144 1.44 -33.02 1.54
N GLN A 145 1.62 -32.90 0.22
CA GLN A 145 1.17 -33.86 -0.82
C GLN A 145 -0.28 -34.34 -0.65
N THR A 146 -1.18 -33.46 -0.22
CA THR A 146 -2.54 -33.83 0.22
C THR A 146 -3.51 -34.20 -0.91
N ALA A 147 -3.19 -33.87 -2.17
CA ALA A 147 -4.05 -34.14 -3.32
C ALA A 147 -3.24 -34.32 -4.61
N SER A 148 -3.85 -34.96 -5.61
CA SER A 148 -3.35 -34.90 -6.99
C SER A 148 -3.27 -33.45 -7.46
N PHE A 149 -2.28 -33.14 -8.30
CA PHE A 149 -2.04 -31.77 -8.80
C PHE A 149 -3.30 -31.15 -9.42
N THR A 150 -4.07 -31.93 -10.18
CA THR A 150 -5.33 -31.51 -10.80
C THR A 150 -6.43 -31.22 -9.77
N GLY A 151 -6.59 -32.09 -8.77
CA GLY A 151 -7.55 -31.91 -7.69
C GLY A 151 -7.25 -30.66 -6.85
N PHE A 152 -5.98 -30.37 -6.62
CA PHE A 152 -5.56 -29.15 -5.93
C PHE A 152 -5.92 -27.89 -6.73
N ILE A 153 -5.57 -27.83 -8.03
CA ILE A 153 -5.87 -26.67 -8.87
C ILE A 153 -7.37 -26.37 -8.82
N PHE A 154 -8.22 -27.40 -8.90
CA PHE A 154 -9.66 -27.23 -8.82
C PHE A 154 -10.12 -26.68 -7.46
N ARG A 155 -9.69 -27.29 -6.34
CA ARG A 155 -10.03 -26.82 -4.97
C ARG A 155 -9.58 -25.38 -4.73
N PHE A 156 -8.39 -25.06 -5.20
CA PHE A 156 -7.75 -23.76 -5.01
C PHE A 156 -8.42 -22.66 -5.84
N THR A 157 -8.66 -22.91 -7.13
CA THR A 157 -9.41 -21.98 -8.00
C THR A 157 -10.83 -21.77 -7.53
N PHE A 158 -11.51 -22.82 -7.05
CA PHE A 158 -12.84 -22.70 -6.46
C PHE A 158 -12.82 -21.80 -5.22
N THR A 159 -11.90 -22.02 -4.29
CA THR A 159 -11.76 -21.18 -3.08
C THR A 159 -11.45 -19.72 -3.41
N LEU A 160 -10.58 -19.50 -4.41
CA LEU A 160 -10.27 -18.17 -4.93
C LEU A 160 -11.49 -17.43 -5.46
N ILE A 161 -12.31 -18.09 -6.29
CA ILE A 161 -13.51 -17.50 -6.87
C ILE A 161 -14.47 -17.09 -5.74
N LEU A 162 -14.71 -17.97 -4.76
CA LEU A 162 -15.56 -17.68 -3.61
C LEU A 162 -15.03 -16.48 -2.81
N LEU A 163 -13.73 -16.45 -2.53
CA LEU A 163 -13.09 -15.35 -1.80
C LEU A 163 -13.22 -14.01 -2.52
N ILE A 164 -12.91 -13.97 -3.83
CA ILE A 164 -12.96 -12.75 -4.65
C ILE A 164 -14.40 -12.24 -4.75
N VAL A 165 -15.36 -13.12 -5.01
CA VAL A 165 -16.78 -12.74 -5.15
C VAL A 165 -17.34 -12.24 -3.82
N LEU A 166 -17.08 -12.95 -2.72
CA LEU A 166 -17.57 -12.58 -1.39
C LEU A 166 -16.99 -11.23 -0.96
N THR A 167 -15.68 -11.05 -1.04
CA THR A 167 -15.01 -9.80 -0.64
C THR A 167 -15.47 -8.62 -1.48
N ASN A 168 -15.55 -8.76 -2.81
CA ASN A 168 -16.00 -7.69 -3.70
C ASN A 168 -17.49 -7.35 -3.51
N SER A 169 -18.33 -8.33 -3.19
CA SER A 169 -19.77 -8.11 -2.92
C SER A 169 -19.97 -7.27 -1.66
N ILE A 170 -19.30 -7.62 -0.56
CA ILE A 170 -19.37 -6.83 0.68
C ILE A 170 -18.75 -5.44 0.46
N ALA A 171 -17.58 -5.39 -0.17
CA ALA A 171 -16.86 -4.15 -0.43
C ALA A 171 -17.65 -3.18 -1.31
N SER A 172 -18.37 -3.68 -2.30
CA SER A 172 -19.20 -2.82 -3.15
C SER A 172 -20.28 -2.11 -2.35
N VAL A 173 -20.99 -2.81 -1.46
CA VAL A 173 -22.01 -2.22 -0.59
C VAL A 173 -21.40 -1.12 0.27
N ILE A 174 -20.26 -1.41 0.91
CA ILE A 174 -19.52 -0.43 1.71
C ILE A 174 -19.11 0.76 0.82
N GLY A 175 -18.53 0.54 -0.35
CA GLY A 175 -18.08 1.59 -1.27
C GLY A 175 -19.20 2.57 -1.68
N TYR A 176 -20.42 2.07 -1.94
CA TYR A 176 -21.59 2.91 -2.23
C TYR A 176 -22.06 3.71 -0.99
N ILE A 177 -22.04 3.10 0.19
CA ILE A 177 -22.34 3.79 1.46
C ILE A 177 -21.32 4.90 1.69
N LEU A 178 -20.01 4.60 1.54
CA LEU A 178 -18.95 5.59 1.68
C LEU A 178 -19.14 6.71 0.66
N ALA A 179 -19.32 6.41 -0.63
CA ALA A 179 -19.52 7.43 -1.67
C ALA A 179 -20.63 8.43 -1.32
N LYS A 180 -21.76 7.94 -0.77
CA LYS A 180 -22.89 8.78 -0.37
C LYS A 180 -22.57 9.70 0.81
N TYR A 181 -21.95 9.19 1.86
CA TYR A 181 -21.79 9.93 3.12
C TYR A 181 -20.47 10.72 3.22
N ILE A 182 -19.38 10.19 2.64
CA ILE A 182 -18.01 10.66 2.85
C ILE A 182 -17.64 11.82 1.92
N ARG A 183 -18.08 11.84 0.65
CA ARG A 183 -17.72 12.94 -0.28
C ARG A 183 -18.09 14.32 0.28
N ARG A 184 -19.17 14.41 1.08
CA ARG A 184 -19.62 15.65 1.71
C ARG A 184 -18.61 16.27 2.68
N LYS A 185 -17.68 15.49 3.24
CA LYS A 185 -16.75 15.92 4.30
C LYS A 185 -15.29 16.06 3.84
N GLY A 186 -15.00 15.93 2.55
CA GLY A 186 -13.66 16.15 1.99
C GLY A 186 -12.57 15.32 2.68
N TYR A 187 -11.52 15.97 3.19
CA TYR A 187 -10.37 15.33 3.85
C TYR A 187 -10.73 14.55 5.12
N LEU A 188 -11.71 15.01 5.91
CA LEU A 188 -12.16 14.32 7.14
C LEU A 188 -12.68 12.92 6.84
N ALA A 189 -13.21 12.76 5.64
CA ALA A 189 -13.80 11.53 5.19
C ALA A 189 -12.71 10.48 4.89
N GLY A 190 -11.58 10.89 4.32
CA GLY A 190 -10.39 10.06 4.16
C GLY A 190 -9.80 9.62 5.50
N ILE A 191 -9.70 10.54 6.47
CA ILE A 191 -9.23 10.24 7.82
C ILE A 191 -10.15 9.21 8.48
N LEU A 192 -11.47 9.42 8.44
CA LEU A 192 -12.44 8.51 9.04
C LEU A 192 -12.40 7.12 8.39
N THR A 193 -12.28 7.01 7.06
CA THR A 193 -12.12 5.71 6.39
C THR A 193 -10.86 4.98 6.82
N MET A 194 -9.75 5.71 6.98
CA MET A 194 -8.49 5.12 7.43
C MET A 194 -8.53 4.73 8.90
N SER A 195 -9.16 5.53 9.76
CA SER A 195 -9.36 5.17 11.17
C SER A 195 -10.20 3.90 11.32
N ILE A 196 -11.28 3.77 10.55
CA ILE A 196 -12.10 2.54 10.52
C ILE A 196 -11.27 1.36 10.01
N PHE A 197 -10.50 1.55 8.93
CA PHE A 197 -9.61 0.53 8.39
C PHE A 197 -8.61 0.05 9.44
N MET A 198 -7.96 0.98 10.15
CA MET A 198 -7.00 0.68 11.21
C MET A 198 -7.63 -0.01 12.41
N PHE A 199 -8.83 0.42 12.83
CA PHE A 199 -9.55 -0.20 13.93
C PHE A 199 -9.90 -1.66 13.60
N ILE A 200 -10.44 -1.92 12.39
CA ILE A 200 -10.77 -3.28 11.96
C ILE A 200 -9.50 -4.12 11.81
N MET A 201 -8.40 -3.53 11.31
CA MET A 201 -7.11 -4.20 11.27
C MET A 201 -6.63 -4.66 12.65
N LEU A 202 -6.70 -3.79 13.67
CA LEU A 202 -6.33 -4.14 15.04
C LEU A 202 -7.18 -5.30 15.59
N LEU A 203 -8.49 -5.31 15.28
CA LEU A 203 -9.37 -6.43 15.63
C LEU A 203 -8.94 -7.72 14.93
N ILE A 204 -8.60 -7.66 13.64
CA ILE A 204 -8.10 -8.81 12.88
C ILE A 204 -6.80 -9.35 13.50
N VAL A 205 -5.86 -8.49 13.89
CA VAL A 205 -4.63 -8.95 14.55
C VAL A 205 -4.94 -9.66 15.85
N ASN A 206 -5.84 -9.13 16.67
CA ASN A 206 -6.22 -9.77 17.93
C ASN A 206 -6.90 -11.13 17.71
N ILE A 207 -7.62 -11.30 16.60
CA ILE A 207 -8.19 -12.59 16.19
C ILE A 207 -7.09 -13.55 15.71
N ILE A 208 -6.10 -13.09 14.95
CA ILE A 208 -5.02 -13.95 14.44
C ILE A 208 -4.06 -14.35 15.57
N PHE A 209 -3.72 -13.41 16.45
CA PHE A 209 -2.77 -13.55 17.55
C PHE A 209 -3.43 -13.34 18.91
N PRO A 210 -4.36 -14.23 19.34
CA PRO A 210 -4.93 -14.16 20.68
C PRO A 210 -3.87 -14.52 21.73
N GLU A 211 -4.09 -14.09 22.97
CA GLU A 211 -3.18 -14.38 24.09
C GLU A 211 -2.95 -15.89 24.32
N GLY A 212 -3.91 -16.73 23.91
CA GLY A 212 -3.79 -18.19 23.96
C GLY A 212 -2.61 -18.75 23.15
N ILE A 213 -2.21 -18.12 22.03
CA ILE A 213 -1.04 -18.56 21.25
C ILE A 213 0.24 -18.49 22.08
N ASN A 214 0.35 -17.50 22.97
CA ASN A 214 1.53 -17.36 23.82
C ASN A 214 1.69 -18.52 24.80
N LYS A 215 0.60 -19.23 25.12
CA LYS A 215 0.63 -20.42 25.98
C LYS A 215 1.07 -21.67 25.23
N LEU A 216 0.93 -21.73 23.90
CA LEU A 216 1.35 -22.87 23.07
C LEU A 216 2.86 -23.13 23.15
N TYR A 217 3.67 -22.08 23.35
CA TYR A 217 5.13 -22.21 23.47
C TYR A 217 5.58 -23.00 24.71
N THR A 218 4.74 -23.04 25.75
CA THR A 218 5.05 -23.67 27.03
C THR A 218 4.14 -24.85 27.36
N ALA A 219 3.19 -25.16 26.47
CA ALA A 219 2.17 -26.17 26.69
C ALA A 219 2.72 -27.57 26.47
N ASN A 220 2.32 -28.51 27.33
CA ASN A 220 2.53 -29.94 27.08
C ASN A 220 1.64 -30.41 25.91
N ASN A 221 1.98 -31.55 25.32
CA ASN A 221 1.26 -32.14 24.18
C ASN A 221 -0.27 -32.28 24.40
N HIS A 222 -0.71 -32.60 25.63
CA HIS A 222 -2.13 -32.70 25.96
C HIS A 222 -2.83 -31.33 25.98
N ASP A 223 -2.18 -30.31 26.54
CA ASP A 223 -2.72 -28.95 26.65
C ASP A 223 -2.75 -28.27 25.27
N PHE A 224 -1.88 -28.68 24.34
CA PHE A 224 -1.82 -28.11 22.98
C PHE A 224 -3.16 -28.20 22.26
N MET A 225 -3.81 -29.37 22.27
CA MET A 225 -5.06 -29.58 21.53
C MET A 225 -6.22 -28.77 22.11
N GLU A 226 -6.27 -28.64 23.43
CA GLU A 226 -7.29 -27.81 24.11
C GLU A 226 -7.09 -26.33 23.76
N ILE A 227 -5.85 -25.84 23.85
CA ILE A 227 -5.52 -24.46 23.50
C ILE A 227 -5.80 -24.20 22.01
N TYR A 228 -5.39 -25.12 21.13
CA TYR A 228 -5.60 -25.00 19.68
C TYR A 228 -7.09 -24.93 19.33
N ASN A 229 -7.92 -25.81 19.88
CA ASN A 229 -9.36 -25.82 19.61
C ASN A 229 -10.06 -24.54 20.10
N ASN A 230 -9.53 -23.93 21.16
CA ASN A 230 -10.03 -22.67 21.72
C ASN A 230 -9.53 -21.42 20.97
N LEU A 231 -8.67 -21.57 19.96
CA LEU A 231 -8.28 -20.43 19.14
C LEU A 231 -9.50 -19.91 18.33
N PRO A 232 -9.62 -18.60 18.11
CA PRO A 232 -10.79 -18.03 17.46
C PRO A 232 -10.90 -18.45 15.99
N LEU A 233 -9.77 -18.62 15.28
CA LEU A 233 -9.75 -19.00 13.86
C LEU A 233 -10.05 -20.50 13.62
N SER A 234 -9.91 -21.36 14.63
CA SER A 234 -10.29 -22.78 14.53
C SER A 234 -11.79 -23.01 14.70
N ASN A 235 -12.57 -21.96 14.94
CA ASN A 235 -14.01 -22.07 15.06
C ASN A 235 -14.65 -22.54 13.74
N SER A 236 -15.31 -23.70 13.81
CA SER A 236 -15.98 -24.36 12.69
C SER A 236 -17.07 -23.54 12.00
N TYR A 237 -17.59 -22.49 12.62
CA TYR A 237 -18.63 -21.63 12.03
C TYR A 237 -18.09 -20.48 11.17
N LEU A 238 -16.77 -20.28 11.13
CA LEU A 238 -16.19 -19.20 10.34
C LEU A 238 -16.07 -19.58 8.85
N PRO A 239 -16.40 -18.68 7.91
CA PRO A 239 -16.19 -18.92 6.48
C PRO A 239 -14.74 -19.22 6.11
N THR A 240 -13.79 -18.65 6.86
CA THR A 240 -12.36 -18.92 6.69
C THR A 240 -12.02 -20.38 7.01
N PHE A 241 -12.74 -20.99 7.96
CA PHE A 241 -12.59 -22.41 8.26
C PHE A 241 -13.11 -23.30 7.15
N TRP A 242 -14.24 -22.93 6.54
CA TRP A 242 -14.78 -23.67 5.39
C TRP A 242 -13.85 -23.58 4.18
N MET A 243 -13.27 -22.40 3.91
CA MET A 243 -12.32 -22.20 2.81
C MET A 243 -11.04 -23.01 2.96
N THR A 244 -10.43 -23.04 4.16
CA THR A 244 -9.25 -23.88 4.39
C THR A 244 -9.57 -25.35 4.25
N GLU A 245 -10.73 -25.79 4.74
CA GLU A 245 -11.13 -27.19 4.66
C GLU A 245 -11.35 -27.65 3.21
N ILE A 246 -11.88 -26.78 2.34
CA ILE A 246 -11.92 -27.02 0.89
C ILE A 246 -10.51 -27.27 0.33
N ILE A 247 -9.52 -26.48 0.76
CA ILE A 247 -8.13 -26.60 0.28
C ILE A 247 -7.51 -27.90 0.80
N THR A 248 -7.64 -28.19 2.10
CA THR A 248 -6.92 -29.29 2.75
C THR A 248 -7.59 -30.65 2.57
N GLN A 249 -8.91 -30.72 2.73
CA GLN A 249 -9.66 -31.98 2.73
C GLN A 249 -10.50 -32.18 1.46
N GLY A 250 -10.89 -31.08 0.80
CA GLY A 250 -11.70 -31.10 -0.42
C GLY A 250 -13.11 -30.55 -0.21
N ILE A 251 -13.95 -30.62 -1.25
CA ILE A 251 -15.31 -30.08 -1.19
C ILE A 251 -16.16 -30.94 -0.25
N ASN A 252 -16.45 -30.38 0.91
CA ASN A 252 -17.33 -30.93 1.93
C ASN A 252 -18.67 -30.16 1.97
N ILE A 253 -19.57 -30.56 2.87
CA ILE A 253 -20.87 -29.88 3.08
C ILE A 253 -20.67 -28.39 3.41
N PHE A 254 -19.64 -28.06 4.18
CA PHE A 254 -19.29 -26.67 4.50
C PHE A 254 -18.91 -25.85 3.26
N GLY A 255 -18.23 -26.44 2.28
CA GLY A 255 -17.93 -25.78 1.02
C GLY A 255 -19.19 -25.49 0.18
N ILE A 256 -20.22 -26.34 0.28
CA ILE A 256 -21.53 -26.10 -0.33
C ILE A 256 -22.26 -24.96 0.40
N TYR A 257 -22.25 -24.94 1.74
CA TYR A 257 -22.82 -23.82 2.49
C TYR A 257 -22.13 -22.49 2.16
N LEU A 258 -20.81 -22.51 2.04
CA LEU A 258 -20.03 -21.34 1.64
C LEU A 258 -20.46 -20.84 0.25
N SER A 259 -20.64 -21.74 -0.73
CA SER A 259 -21.05 -21.33 -2.08
C SER A 259 -22.45 -20.71 -2.08
N PHE A 260 -23.43 -21.29 -1.39
CA PHE A 260 -24.76 -20.69 -1.23
C PHE A 260 -24.71 -19.32 -0.55
N LEU A 261 -23.91 -19.19 0.51
CA LEU A 261 -23.71 -17.91 1.19
C LEU A 261 -23.09 -16.86 0.26
N THR A 262 -22.07 -17.22 -0.53
CA THR A 262 -21.46 -16.29 -1.49
C THR A 262 -22.43 -15.84 -2.58
N ILE A 263 -23.28 -16.75 -3.08
CA ILE A 263 -24.30 -16.45 -4.08
C ILE A 263 -25.37 -15.51 -3.49
N ALA A 264 -25.82 -15.77 -2.25
CA ALA A 264 -26.78 -14.90 -1.57
C ALA A 264 -26.23 -13.48 -1.36
N ILE A 265 -24.96 -13.36 -0.93
CA ILE A 265 -24.30 -12.06 -0.76
C ILE A 265 -24.10 -11.36 -2.11
N LEU A 266 -23.74 -12.09 -3.17
CA LEU A 266 -23.64 -11.54 -4.52
C LEU A 266 -24.97 -10.93 -4.96
N PHE A 267 -26.08 -11.69 -4.89
CA PHE A 267 -27.38 -11.21 -5.32
C PHE A 267 -27.86 -10.00 -4.51
N THR A 268 -27.69 -10.02 -3.19
CA THR A 268 -28.07 -8.88 -2.34
C THR A 268 -27.22 -7.65 -2.65
N SER A 269 -25.91 -7.81 -2.90
CA SER A 269 -25.03 -6.70 -3.27
C SER A 269 -25.41 -6.08 -4.62
N ILE A 270 -25.68 -6.88 -5.66
CA ILE A 270 -26.09 -6.40 -6.98
C ILE A 270 -27.45 -5.69 -6.87
N HIS A 271 -28.40 -6.25 -6.12
CA HIS A 271 -29.70 -5.62 -5.89
C HIS A 271 -29.54 -4.26 -5.18
N PHE A 272 -28.70 -4.19 -4.14
CA PHE A 272 -28.40 -2.95 -3.41
C PHE A 272 -27.78 -1.90 -4.34
N GLN A 273 -26.78 -2.28 -5.13
CA GLN A 273 -26.11 -1.38 -6.07
C GLN A 273 -27.09 -0.83 -7.12
N ASN A 274 -27.91 -1.70 -7.73
CA ASN A 274 -28.89 -1.29 -8.73
C ASN A 274 -29.88 -0.26 -8.17
N ASN A 275 -30.36 -0.47 -6.94
CA ASN A 275 -31.33 0.44 -6.32
C ASN A 275 -30.70 1.76 -5.87
N ARG A 276 -29.42 1.76 -5.48
CA ARG A 276 -28.75 2.94 -4.93
C ARG A 276 -27.96 3.75 -5.96
N PHE A 277 -27.58 3.16 -7.10
CA PHE A 277 -26.71 3.79 -8.08
C PHE A 277 -27.17 5.19 -8.49
N LEU A 278 -28.42 5.34 -8.96
CA LEU A 278 -28.95 6.62 -9.42
C LEU A 278 -29.03 7.65 -8.29
N SER A 279 -29.43 7.24 -7.08
CA SER A 279 -29.49 8.13 -5.91
C SER A 279 -28.11 8.63 -5.52
N VAL A 280 -27.13 7.73 -5.41
CA VAL A 280 -25.76 8.11 -5.05
C VAL A 280 -25.17 9.00 -6.14
N PHE A 281 -25.31 8.63 -7.40
CA PHE A 281 -24.75 9.40 -8.51
C PHE A 281 -25.35 10.81 -8.60
N ARG A 282 -26.67 10.96 -8.44
CA ARG A 282 -27.33 12.27 -8.40
C ARG A 282 -26.86 13.11 -7.21
N ASP A 283 -26.69 12.52 -6.04
CA ASP A 283 -26.16 13.21 -4.86
C ASP A 283 -24.71 13.70 -5.10
N LEU A 284 -23.90 12.89 -5.79
CA LEU A 284 -22.51 13.23 -6.12
C LEU A 284 -22.39 14.39 -7.13
N LEU A 285 -23.31 14.45 -8.12
CA LEU A 285 -23.33 15.51 -9.15
C LEU A 285 -24.01 16.79 -8.69
N SER A 286 -25.10 16.69 -7.92
CA SER A 286 -25.90 17.85 -7.50
C SER A 286 -25.22 18.71 -6.44
N HIS A 287 -24.11 18.25 -5.87
CA HIS A 287 -23.31 19.00 -4.91
C HIS A 287 -21.89 19.16 -5.47
N PRO A 288 -21.68 19.98 -6.52
CA PRO A 288 -20.34 20.49 -6.79
C PRO A 288 -19.89 21.15 -5.49
N PHE A 289 -18.68 20.80 -5.00
CA PHE A 289 -18.09 21.31 -3.76
C PHE A 289 -18.62 22.72 -3.50
N SER A 290 -19.60 22.83 -2.62
CA SER A 290 -20.23 24.11 -2.45
C SER A 290 -19.14 24.94 -1.78
N LEU A 291 -18.55 25.87 -2.52
CA LEU A 291 -17.77 27.01 -2.02
C LEU A 291 -18.67 27.92 -1.14
N ARG A 292 -19.64 27.32 -0.46
CA ARG A 292 -20.68 27.96 0.30
C ARG A 292 -20.10 28.19 1.68
N SER A 293 -19.76 29.46 1.89
CA SER A 293 -19.45 30.11 3.16
C SER A 293 -18.12 29.75 3.84
N ARG A 294 -16.99 29.99 3.15
CA ARG A 294 -15.71 30.25 3.86
C ARG A 294 -15.18 31.67 3.66
N HIS A 295 -16.06 32.58 3.26
CA HIS A 295 -15.69 33.98 3.04
C HIS A 295 -15.87 34.89 4.25
N LYS A 296 -16.32 34.36 5.39
CA LYS A 296 -16.36 35.10 6.65
C LYS A 296 -15.94 34.15 7.76
N ASP A 297 -15.01 34.62 8.60
CA ASP A 297 -14.77 34.13 9.96
C ASP A 297 -13.87 32.89 10.13
N SER A 298 -12.58 33.04 9.84
CA SER A 298 -11.54 32.65 10.81
C SER A 298 -10.21 33.32 10.45
N TYR A 299 -10.06 34.57 10.88
CA TYR A 299 -8.80 35.30 10.83
C TYR A 299 -7.84 34.65 11.83
N ASN A 300 -7.07 33.64 11.41
CA ASN A 300 -6.13 32.95 12.30
C ASN A 300 -4.75 33.63 12.17
N PRO A 301 -4.28 34.39 13.19
CA PRO A 301 -3.04 35.18 13.11
C PRO A 301 -1.80 34.31 12.83
N THR A 302 -1.84 33.03 13.23
CA THR A 302 -0.77 32.05 12.95
C THR A 302 -0.63 31.74 11.45
N VAL A 303 -1.75 31.65 10.74
CA VAL A 303 -1.78 31.40 9.29
C VAL A 303 -1.25 32.61 8.53
N GLN A 304 -1.59 33.83 8.97
CA GLN A 304 -1.10 35.07 8.35
C GLN A 304 0.40 35.27 8.60
N PHE A 305 0.90 34.92 9.79
CA PHE A 305 2.33 34.95 10.10
C PHE A 305 3.15 34.00 9.21
N LEU A 306 2.69 32.77 9.03
CA LEU A 306 3.33 31.79 8.15
C LEU A 306 3.29 32.24 6.68
N TRP A 307 2.17 32.81 6.23
CA TRP A 307 2.03 33.36 4.88
C TRP A 307 3.03 34.49 4.63
N ASN A 308 3.23 35.39 5.61
CA ASN A 308 4.11 36.54 5.44
C ASN A 308 5.60 36.16 5.43
N LYS A 309 6.01 35.12 6.16
CA LYS A 309 7.43 34.70 6.24
C LYS A 309 7.84 33.65 5.21
N LEU A 310 6.96 32.69 4.92
CA LEU A 310 7.23 31.52 4.06
C LEU A 310 6.10 31.30 3.04
N PRO A 311 5.87 32.27 2.13
CA PRO A 311 4.71 32.25 1.24
C PRO A 311 4.76 31.09 0.23
N LEU A 312 5.95 30.69 -0.22
CA LEU A 312 6.12 29.64 -1.23
C LEU A 312 5.84 28.26 -0.61
N GLU A 313 6.42 28.01 0.56
CA GLU A 313 6.29 26.77 1.32
C GLU A 313 4.84 26.59 1.79
N PHE A 314 4.22 27.66 2.30
CA PHE A 314 2.83 27.61 2.76
C PHE A 314 1.85 27.35 1.60
N LYS A 315 2.08 27.96 0.43
CA LYS A 315 1.30 27.69 -0.79
C LYS A 315 1.35 26.20 -1.15
N ASP A 316 2.54 25.61 -1.15
CA ASP A 316 2.71 24.21 -1.52
C ASP A 316 2.16 23.25 -0.46
N LEU A 317 2.32 23.57 0.83
CA LEU A 317 1.74 22.80 1.92
C LEU A 317 0.21 22.81 1.85
N LEU A 318 -0.39 23.95 1.49
CA LEU A 318 -1.82 24.04 1.20
C LEU A 318 -2.21 23.21 -0.02
N SER A 319 -1.36 23.14 -1.05
CA SER A 319 -1.64 22.32 -2.24
C SER A 319 -1.69 20.83 -1.90
N ILE A 320 -0.76 20.35 -1.07
CA ILE A 320 -0.69 18.95 -0.61
C ILE A 320 -1.89 18.64 0.29
N THR A 321 -2.15 19.52 1.26
CA THR A 321 -3.19 19.27 2.28
C THR A 321 -4.61 19.39 1.72
N ARG A 322 -4.81 20.13 0.63
CA ARG A 322 -6.13 20.22 -0.03
C ARG A 322 -6.43 19.02 -0.91
N LEU A 323 -5.43 18.23 -1.30
CA LEU A 323 -5.62 17.05 -2.14
C LEU A 323 -5.88 15.81 -1.25
N PRO A 324 -7.13 15.34 -1.14
CA PRO A 324 -7.47 14.22 -0.26
C PRO A 324 -6.80 12.91 -0.70
N SER A 325 -6.43 12.79 -1.97
CA SER A 325 -5.68 11.65 -2.51
C SER A 325 -4.26 11.55 -1.95
N GLU A 326 -3.59 12.68 -1.69
CA GLU A 326 -2.23 12.69 -1.17
C GLU A 326 -2.20 12.44 0.33
N ILE A 327 -3.08 13.12 1.09
CA ILE A 327 -3.28 12.86 2.51
C ILE A 327 -3.69 11.40 2.75
N GLY A 328 -4.68 10.92 2.01
CA GLY A 328 -5.17 9.54 2.13
C GLY A 328 -4.07 8.52 1.88
N TYR A 329 -3.21 8.77 0.90
CA TYR A 329 -2.05 7.93 0.63
C TYR A 329 -1.00 7.97 1.75
N ALA A 330 -0.67 9.15 2.28
CA ALA A 330 0.27 9.28 3.40
C ALA A 330 -0.23 8.50 4.62
N PHE A 331 -1.50 8.67 4.98
CA PHE A 331 -2.10 7.91 6.08
C PHE A 331 -2.08 6.40 5.81
N PHE A 332 -2.39 5.98 4.59
CA PHE A 332 -2.37 4.57 4.20
C PHE A 332 -0.97 3.95 4.37
N LEU A 333 0.09 4.65 3.96
CA LEU A 333 1.47 4.20 4.15
C LEU A 333 1.84 4.08 5.63
N ILE A 334 1.56 5.13 6.44
CA ILE A 334 1.80 5.10 7.90
C ILE A 334 1.03 3.94 8.55
N SER A 335 -0.20 3.70 8.09
CA SER A 335 -1.09 2.66 8.61
C SER A 335 -0.53 1.26 8.37
N ILE A 336 -0.07 0.99 7.14
CA ILE A 336 0.58 -0.28 6.79
C ILE A 336 1.86 -0.48 7.59
N ASP A 337 2.64 0.59 7.78
CA ASP A 337 3.92 0.49 8.47
C ASP A 337 3.73 0.26 9.98
N LEU A 338 2.84 1.03 10.61
CA LEU A 338 2.41 0.80 11.99
C LEU A 338 1.95 -0.64 12.20
N PHE A 339 1.16 -1.17 11.28
CA PHE A 339 0.68 -2.53 11.33
C PHE A 339 1.82 -3.56 11.25
N PHE A 340 2.77 -3.36 10.33
CA PHE A 340 3.95 -4.21 10.22
C PHE A 340 4.76 -4.24 11.52
N TYR A 341 5.07 -3.08 12.09
CA TYR A 341 5.78 -2.98 13.36
C TYR A 341 5.00 -3.58 14.53
N PHE A 342 3.69 -3.37 14.56
CA PHE A 342 2.83 -3.98 15.56
C PHE A 342 2.83 -5.51 15.47
N LEU A 343 2.78 -6.09 14.26
CA LEU A 343 2.90 -7.54 14.09
C LEU A 343 4.25 -8.07 14.55
N ILE A 344 5.35 -7.38 14.22
CA ILE A 344 6.69 -7.76 14.65
C ILE A 344 6.84 -7.69 16.18
N SER A 345 6.21 -6.71 16.83
CA SER A 345 6.22 -6.60 18.30
C SER A 345 5.67 -7.82 19.03
N ARG A 346 4.88 -8.67 18.35
CA ARG A 346 4.32 -9.90 18.91
C ARG A 346 5.32 -11.07 18.92
N ILE A 347 6.50 -10.92 18.33
CA ILE A 347 7.55 -11.93 18.40
C ILE A 347 8.17 -11.90 19.81
N ARG A 348 7.89 -12.94 20.60
CA ARG A 348 8.19 -12.99 22.04
C ARG A 348 9.69 -13.08 22.36
N ASP A 349 10.44 -13.86 21.59
CA ASP A 349 11.85 -14.13 21.89
C ASP A 349 12.68 -14.28 20.60
N VAL A 350 13.15 -13.15 20.07
CA VAL A 350 14.06 -13.14 18.91
C VAL A 350 15.40 -13.81 19.25
N ASN A 351 15.75 -13.93 20.54
CA ASN A 351 17.01 -14.51 21.01
C ASN A 351 17.13 -16.03 20.77
N TYR A 352 16.04 -16.73 20.49
CA TYR A 352 16.09 -18.14 20.07
C TYR A 352 16.44 -18.30 18.59
N PHE A 353 16.42 -17.23 17.80
CA PHE A 353 16.84 -17.32 16.41
C PHE A 353 18.36 -17.46 16.31
N PRO A 354 18.85 -18.26 15.34
CA PRO A 354 20.24 -18.21 14.96
C PRO A 354 20.66 -16.77 14.67
N ILE A 355 21.84 -16.36 15.14
CA ILE A 355 22.36 -14.99 15.02
C ILE A 355 22.26 -14.46 13.57
N GLN A 356 22.53 -15.33 12.58
CA GLN A 356 22.42 -15.00 11.15
C GLN A 356 20.99 -14.64 10.73
N LEU A 357 19.98 -15.35 11.25
CA LEU A 357 18.58 -15.08 10.98
C LEU A 357 18.13 -13.79 11.66
N GLN A 358 18.64 -13.52 12.86
CA GLN A 358 18.45 -12.25 13.57
C GLN A 358 18.90 -11.06 12.72
N TYR A 359 20.11 -11.11 12.16
CA TYR A 359 20.65 -10.04 11.32
C TYR A 359 19.85 -9.86 10.02
N ALA A 360 19.50 -10.96 9.35
CA ALA A 360 18.66 -10.92 8.16
C ALA A 360 17.29 -10.28 8.47
N PHE A 361 16.70 -10.61 9.62
CA PHE A 361 15.42 -10.07 10.04
C PHE A 361 15.52 -8.58 10.41
N MET A 362 16.57 -8.15 11.12
CA MET A 362 16.83 -6.73 11.39
C MET A 362 16.97 -5.92 10.09
N LEU A 363 17.73 -6.42 9.12
CA LEU A 363 17.89 -5.79 7.82
C LEU A 363 16.59 -5.72 7.03
N PHE A 364 15.76 -6.77 7.12
CA PHE A 364 14.44 -6.76 6.53
C PHE A 364 13.54 -5.68 7.14
N VAL A 365 13.52 -5.54 8.46
CA VAL A 365 12.77 -4.47 9.16
C VAL A 365 13.27 -3.08 8.77
N PHE A 366 14.60 -2.90 8.69
CA PHE A 366 15.20 -1.66 8.21
C PHE A 366 14.80 -1.35 6.75
N ALA A 367 14.93 -2.33 5.85
CA ALA A 367 14.59 -2.16 4.45
C ALA A 367 13.10 -1.87 4.25
N TRP A 368 12.23 -2.48 5.05
CA TRP A 368 10.80 -2.22 5.05
C TRP A 368 10.48 -0.75 5.40
N LEU A 369 11.04 -0.24 6.51
CA LEU A 369 10.88 1.15 6.92
C LEU A 369 11.30 2.12 5.81
N GLN A 370 12.47 1.87 5.24
CA GLN A 370 13.01 2.72 4.19
C GLN A 370 12.22 2.61 2.88
N PHE A 371 11.65 1.44 2.58
CA PHE A 371 10.75 1.26 1.45
C PHE A 371 9.49 2.12 1.58
N ILE A 372 8.83 2.12 2.75
CA ILE A 372 7.66 2.96 3.01
C ILE A 372 8.01 4.44 2.91
N ASN A 373 9.17 4.82 3.46
CA ASN A 373 9.70 6.17 3.36
C ASN A 373 9.94 6.62 1.91
N ILE A 374 10.53 5.77 1.07
CA ILE A 374 10.71 6.05 -0.36
C ILE A 374 9.36 6.24 -1.04
N ALA A 375 8.39 5.35 -0.78
CA ALA A 375 7.06 5.41 -1.39
C ALA A 375 6.35 6.74 -1.05
N PHE A 376 6.48 7.21 0.19
CA PHE A 376 5.98 8.51 0.63
C PHE A 376 6.68 9.66 -0.10
N LEU A 377 8.02 9.67 -0.10
CA LEU A 377 8.82 10.75 -0.66
C LEU A 377 8.67 10.87 -2.18
N LEU A 378 8.62 9.75 -2.90
CA LEU A 378 8.40 9.72 -4.36
C LEU A 378 7.04 10.30 -4.77
N ARG A 379 6.03 10.23 -3.91
CA ARG A 379 4.68 10.70 -4.25
C ARG A 379 4.38 12.11 -3.77
N ILE A 380 4.97 12.55 -2.66
CA ILE A 380 4.68 13.87 -2.09
C ILE A 380 5.81 14.87 -2.36
N VAL A 381 7.05 14.44 -2.16
CA VAL A 381 8.24 15.30 -2.15
C VAL A 381 8.87 15.43 -3.54
N TYR A 382 9.03 14.32 -4.26
CA TYR A 382 9.56 14.33 -5.63
C TYR A 382 8.75 15.23 -6.62
N PRO A 383 7.40 15.18 -6.67
CA PRO A 383 6.64 15.97 -7.64
C PRO A 383 6.46 17.46 -7.25
N LEU A 384 7.06 17.94 -6.16
CA LEU A 384 6.88 19.32 -5.68
C LEU A 384 7.20 20.39 -6.74
N MET A 385 8.19 20.14 -7.58
CA MET A 385 8.55 21.04 -8.68
C MET A 385 7.62 20.84 -9.89
N ALA A 386 7.29 19.60 -10.24
CA ALA A 386 6.41 19.29 -11.37
C ALA A 386 4.98 19.84 -11.17
N LYS A 387 4.49 19.87 -9.93
CA LYS A 387 3.19 20.45 -9.55
C LYS A 387 3.04 21.93 -9.94
N GLU A 388 4.14 22.65 -10.09
CA GLU A 388 4.12 24.04 -10.53
C GLU A 388 3.81 24.20 -12.02
N GLY A 389 3.80 23.11 -12.80
CA GLY A 389 3.65 23.13 -14.26
C GLY A 389 2.58 24.07 -14.81
N PRO A 390 1.33 24.02 -14.33
CA PRO A 390 0.26 24.92 -14.79
C PRO A 390 0.57 26.41 -14.60
N ASN A 391 1.36 26.74 -13.56
CA ASN A 391 1.70 28.10 -13.16
C ASN A 391 3.20 28.40 -13.33
N ALA A 392 3.94 27.54 -14.04
CA ALA A 392 5.39 27.60 -14.12
C ALA A 392 5.83 28.91 -14.76
N TRP A 393 5.14 29.35 -15.81
CA TRP A 393 5.39 30.63 -16.49
C TRP A 393 5.31 31.83 -15.52
N TYR A 394 4.34 31.84 -14.62
CA TYR A 394 4.17 32.91 -13.63
C TYR A 394 5.29 32.87 -12.59
N ILE A 395 5.59 31.69 -12.04
CA ILE A 395 6.63 31.55 -11.02
C ILE A 395 8.01 31.87 -11.56
N PHE A 396 8.27 31.53 -12.83
CA PHE A 396 9.54 31.81 -13.46
C PHE A 396 9.68 33.25 -13.96
N THR A 397 8.61 34.02 -14.07
CA THR A 397 8.65 35.46 -14.40
C THR A 397 8.68 36.38 -13.17
N LEU A 398 8.33 35.87 -11.98
CA LEU A 398 8.45 36.64 -10.74
C LEU A 398 9.91 37.08 -10.46
N PRO A 399 10.12 38.26 -9.84
CA PRO A 399 11.44 38.76 -9.44
C PRO A 399 11.96 38.04 -8.19
N ILE A 400 11.91 36.70 -8.21
CA ILE A 400 12.37 35.81 -7.15
C ILE A 400 13.54 35.01 -7.71
N SER A 401 14.64 34.96 -6.96
CA SER A 401 15.80 34.17 -7.37
C SER A 401 15.43 32.69 -7.46
N LYS A 402 15.89 32.02 -8.51
CA LYS A 402 15.64 30.58 -8.73
C LYS A 402 16.20 29.71 -7.61
N LEU A 403 17.30 30.15 -7.00
CA LEU A 403 17.86 29.53 -5.79
C LEU A 403 16.88 29.60 -4.62
N ARG A 404 16.18 30.71 -4.42
CA ARG A 404 15.16 30.81 -3.36
C ARG A 404 14.00 29.86 -3.62
N ILE A 405 13.60 29.64 -4.88
CA ILE A 405 12.61 28.62 -5.24
C ILE A 405 13.14 27.23 -4.87
N LEU A 406 14.35 26.87 -5.28
CA LEU A 406 14.96 25.58 -4.93
C LEU A 406 15.03 25.37 -3.41
N PHE A 407 15.51 26.36 -2.65
CA PHE A 407 15.56 26.30 -1.20
C PHE A 407 14.19 26.17 -0.56
N SER A 408 13.16 26.85 -1.08
CA SER A 408 11.78 26.69 -0.58
C SER A 408 11.29 25.24 -0.72
N LYS A 409 11.63 24.57 -1.84
CA LYS A 409 11.27 23.16 -2.05
C LYS A 409 12.05 22.24 -1.12
N ILE A 410 13.34 22.49 -0.89
CA ILE A 410 14.17 21.74 0.07
C ILE A 410 13.60 21.87 1.50
N TRP A 411 13.28 23.09 1.93
CA TRP A 411 12.69 23.34 3.25
C TRP A 411 11.33 22.66 3.40
N LEU A 412 10.48 22.75 2.38
CA LEU A 412 9.20 22.06 2.40
C LEU A 412 9.36 20.55 2.49
N ALA A 413 10.34 19.97 1.78
CA ALA A 413 10.67 18.55 1.87
C ALA A 413 10.93 18.13 3.32
N LEU A 414 11.75 18.91 4.02
CA LEU A 414 12.11 18.66 5.41
C LEU A 414 10.89 18.81 6.33
N ILE A 415 10.08 19.85 6.14
CA ILE A 415 8.87 20.08 6.96
C ILE A 415 7.87 18.93 6.79
N VAL A 416 7.58 18.54 5.54
CA VAL A 416 6.63 17.46 5.22
C VAL A 416 7.14 16.11 5.71
N SER A 417 8.44 15.95 5.89
CA SER A 417 9.06 14.70 6.31
C SER A 417 9.17 14.53 7.84
N ILE A 418 8.94 15.60 8.62
CA ILE A 418 8.97 15.55 10.11
C ILE A 418 8.06 14.46 10.70
N PRO A 419 6.78 14.30 10.30
CA PRO A 419 5.93 13.26 10.87
C PRO A 419 6.48 11.85 10.63
N PHE A 420 7.07 11.61 9.46
CA PHE A 420 7.69 10.32 9.13
C PHE A 420 9.01 10.12 9.86
N LEU A 421 9.81 11.17 10.12
CA LEU A 421 11.00 11.10 10.97
C LEU A 421 10.65 10.68 12.39
N ILE A 422 9.64 11.32 12.98
CA ILE A 422 9.14 10.99 14.31
C ILE A 422 8.68 9.54 14.32
N PHE A 423 7.89 9.13 13.33
CA PHE A 423 7.45 7.75 13.19
C PHE A 423 8.62 6.75 13.07
N THR A 424 9.62 7.04 12.22
CA THR A 424 10.83 6.23 12.03
C THR A 424 11.58 6.01 13.34
N SER A 425 11.63 7.03 14.21
CA SER A 425 12.25 6.91 15.53
C SER A 425 11.46 6.00 16.48
N PHE A 426 10.13 6.09 16.49
CA PHE A 426 9.27 5.25 17.32
C PHE A 426 9.22 3.80 16.83
N ALA A 427 9.31 3.57 15.51
CA ALA A 427 9.21 2.26 14.91
C ALA A 427 10.21 1.26 15.52
N TRP A 428 11.47 1.66 15.70
CA TRP A 428 12.50 0.81 16.32
C TRP A 428 12.27 0.51 17.79
N MET A 429 11.54 1.37 18.52
CA MET A 429 11.21 1.12 19.93
C MET A 429 10.16 0.02 20.11
N ILE A 430 9.39 -0.29 19.06
CA ILE A 430 8.32 -1.30 19.06
C ILE A 430 8.87 -2.71 18.77
N VAL A 431 10.04 -2.81 18.14
CA VAL A 431 10.60 -4.06 17.67
C VAL A 431 11.25 -4.85 18.82
N PRO A 432 11.06 -6.18 18.93
CA PRO A 432 11.55 -6.98 20.06
C PRO A 432 13.04 -7.35 19.95
N PHE A 433 13.90 -6.44 19.47
CA PHE A 433 15.35 -6.64 19.41
C PHE A 433 16.06 -6.20 20.70
N ASN A 434 17.36 -6.48 20.82
CA ASN A 434 18.16 -6.01 21.95
C ASN A 434 18.18 -4.47 22.02
N LYS A 435 17.82 -3.93 23.19
CA LYS A 435 17.67 -2.49 23.43
C LYS A 435 18.97 -1.69 23.27
N SER A 436 20.13 -2.34 23.41
CA SER A 436 21.45 -1.71 23.25
C SER A 436 21.66 -1.14 21.85
N ASP A 437 21.03 -1.73 20.83
CA ASP A 437 21.35 -1.44 19.44
C ASP A 437 20.36 -0.45 18.81
N TYR A 438 19.23 -0.16 19.49
CA TYR A 438 18.15 0.69 18.95
C TYR A 438 18.64 2.06 18.50
N TRP A 439 19.50 2.69 19.29
CA TRP A 439 20.01 4.02 18.98
C TRP A 439 20.76 4.05 17.65
N GLN A 440 21.53 3.00 17.35
CA GLN A 440 22.28 2.90 16.11
C GLN A 440 21.32 2.80 14.91
N PHE A 441 20.32 1.93 15.00
CA PHE A 441 19.31 1.76 13.95
C PHE A 441 18.45 3.00 13.74
N ILE A 442 18.06 3.70 14.83
CA ILE A 442 17.30 4.95 14.76
C ILE A 442 18.11 6.02 14.03
N ILE A 443 19.38 6.23 14.43
CA ILE A 443 20.24 7.25 13.83
C ILE A 443 20.46 6.96 12.35
N ILE A 444 20.81 5.71 11.99
CA ILE A 444 21.02 5.32 10.60
C ILE A 444 19.74 5.49 9.78
N SER A 445 18.59 5.10 10.33
CA SER A 445 17.31 5.23 9.64
C SER A 445 16.91 6.68 9.39
N ILE A 446 17.19 7.58 10.35
CA ILE A 446 16.97 9.03 10.20
C ILE A 446 17.93 9.60 9.16
N MET A 447 19.21 9.21 9.20
CA MET A 447 20.23 9.66 8.26
C MET A 447 19.91 9.24 6.82
N SER A 448 19.55 7.97 6.60
CA SER A 448 19.14 7.48 5.28
C SER A 448 17.82 8.09 4.82
N PHE A 449 16.87 8.32 5.73
CA PHE A 449 15.62 9.01 5.39
C PHE A 449 15.88 10.44 4.91
N LEU A 450 16.71 11.20 5.62
CA LEU A 450 17.06 12.56 5.26
C LEU A 450 17.78 12.64 3.90
N THR A 451 18.69 11.69 3.61
CA THR A 451 19.35 11.65 2.30
C THR A 451 18.36 11.38 1.19
N ILE A 452 17.47 10.41 1.37
CA ILE A 452 16.43 10.08 0.40
C ILE A 452 15.47 11.26 0.22
N ALA A 453 15.09 11.97 1.28
CA ALA A 453 14.20 13.13 1.19
C ALA A 453 14.82 14.28 0.39
N LEU A 454 16.09 14.61 0.68
CA LEU A 454 16.82 15.65 -0.03
C LEU A 454 17.10 15.26 -1.48
N ALA A 455 17.54 14.02 -1.72
CA ALA A 455 17.77 13.51 -3.06
C ALA A 455 16.51 13.56 -3.92
N ASN A 456 15.35 13.14 -3.38
CA ASN A 456 14.08 13.15 -4.11
C ASN A 456 13.68 14.56 -4.57
N VAL A 457 13.84 15.60 -3.74
CA VAL A 457 13.59 16.98 -4.20
C VAL A 457 14.58 17.40 -5.27
N LEU A 458 15.87 17.15 -5.04
CA LEU A 458 16.91 17.59 -5.97
C LEU A 458 16.71 16.95 -7.34
N PHE A 459 16.49 15.64 -7.42
CA PHE A 459 16.17 14.99 -8.68
C PHE A 459 14.85 15.46 -9.29
N GLY A 460 13.83 15.72 -8.48
CA GLY A 460 12.56 16.33 -8.92
C GLY A 460 12.75 17.71 -9.58
N THR A 461 13.83 18.42 -9.23
CA THR A 461 14.18 19.73 -9.83
C THR A 461 15.08 19.65 -11.06
N ILE A 462 15.83 18.56 -11.26
CA ILE A 462 16.77 18.41 -12.39
C ILE A 462 16.03 18.33 -13.74
N PHE A 463 14.94 17.53 -13.82
CA PHE A 463 14.10 17.41 -15.01
C PHE A 463 12.61 17.30 -14.63
N PRO A 464 11.97 18.40 -14.21
CA PRO A 464 10.56 18.39 -13.81
C PRO A 464 9.65 18.16 -15.03
N ASN A 465 8.75 17.17 -14.93
CA ASN A 465 7.71 16.96 -15.94
C ASN A 465 6.49 17.85 -15.67
N PHE A 466 6.55 19.11 -16.12
CA PHE A 466 5.48 20.09 -15.92
C PHE A 466 4.15 19.72 -16.59
N SER A 467 4.18 18.93 -17.67
CA SER A 467 2.97 18.53 -18.41
C SER A 467 2.03 17.65 -17.59
N GLN A 468 2.59 16.88 -16.65
CA GLN A 468 1.88 15.90 -15.82
C GLN A 468 1.72 16.36 -14.37
N GLY A 469 2.04 17.62 -14.05
CA GLY A 469 2.09 18.13 -12.67
C GLY A 469 0.82 17.99 -11.83
N LYS A 470 -0.34 17.77 -12.46
CA LYS A 470 -1.61 17.54 -11.76
C LYS A 470 -1.75 16.14 -11.18
N ASP A 471 -1.07 15.15 -11.77
CA ASP A 471 -1.15 13.75 -11.40
C ASP A 471 0.20 13.29 -10.80
N PRO A 472 0.40 13.36 -9.47
CA PRO A 472 1.68 13.02 -8.85
C PRO A 472 2.09 11.57 -9.11
N GLU A 473 1.13 10.66 -9.28
CA GLU A 473 1.36 9.26 -9.64
C GLU A 473 2.12 9.16 -10.97
N LYS A 474 1.66 9.85 -12.02
CA LYS A 474 2.30 9.81 -13.34
C LYS A 474 3.70 10.43 -13.32
N VAL A 475 3.87 11.51 -12.55
CA VAL A 475 5.16 12.16 -12.35
C VAL A 475 6.15 11.21 -11.67
N SER A 476 5.74 10.54 -10.60
CA SER A 476 6.58 9.57 -9.87
C SER A 476 6.98 8.35 -10.70
N THR A 477 6.17 7.97 -11.70
CA THR A 477 6.47 6.88 -12.65
C THR A 477 7.17 7.36 -13.94
N SER A 478 7.55 8.63 -14.02
CA SER A 478 8.32 9.14 -15.16
C SER A 478 9.74 8.57 -15.17
N GLY A 479 10.48 8.71 -16.29
CA GLY A 479 11.85 8.19 -16.40
C GLY A 479 12.78 8.67 -15.27
N MET A 480 12.70 9.95 -14.89
CA MET A 480 13.47 10.48 -13.76
C MET A 480 12.92 9.98 -12.39
N GLY A 481 11.62 9.70 -12.30
CA GLY A 481 11.02 9.02 -11.15
C GLY A 481 11.57 7.59 -10.93
N ILE A 482 11.85 6.86 -12.01
CA ILE A 482 12.49 5.54 -11.94
C ILE A 482 13.96 5.66 -11.51
N VAL A 483 14.69 6.66 -12.04
CA VAL A 483 16.09 6.93 -11.64
C VAL A 483 16.18 7.30 -10.16
N THR A 484 15.25 8.11 -9.65
CA THR A 484 15.19 8.45 -8.21
C THR A 484 14.89 7.26 -7.33
N LEU A 485 13.96 6.39 -7.75
CA LEU A 485 13.69 5.14 -7.06
C LEU A 485 14.94 4.26 -7.00
N PHE A 486 15.63 4.10 -8.14
CA PHE A 486 16.87 3.32 -8.19
C PHE A 486 17.97 3.90 -7.30
N PHE A 487 18.18 5.22 -7.33
CA PHE A 487 19.12 5.89 -6.43
C PHE A 487 18.75 5.66 -4.97
N SER A 488 17.48 5.84 -4.62
CA SER A 488 16.99 5.63 -3.25
C SER A 488 17.22 4.18 -2.79
N PHE A 489 17.07 3.21 -3.69
CA PHE A 489 17.38 1.81 -3.43
C PHE A 489 18.88 1.57 -3.17
N LEU A 490 19.76 2.23 -3.93
CA LEU A 490 21.21 2.17 -3.67
C LEU A 490 21.57 2.73 -2.29
N VAL A 491 20.91 3.81 -1.85
CA VAL A 491 21.08 4.34 -0.49
C VAL A 491 20.70 3.28 0.56
N ILE A 492 19.57 2.58 0.39
CA ILE A 492 19.16 1.50 1.30
C ILE A 492 20.18 0.37 1.32
N ILE A 493 20.65 -0.08 0.16
CA ILE A 493 21.67 -1.15 0.08
C ILE A 493 22.94 -0.71 0.81
N PHE A 494 23.40 0.51 0.58
CA PHE A 494 24.59 1.04 1.23
C PHE A 494 24.43 1.11 2.75
N SER A 495 23.33 1.68 3.25
CA SER A 495 23.04 1.73 4.68
C SER A 495 22.88 0.34 5.30
N GLY A 496 22.21 -0.58 4.60
CA GLY A 496 22.03 -1.98 5.03
C GLY A 496 23.34 -2.75 5.07
N TYR A 497 24.23 -2.53 4.10
CA TYR A 497 25.58 -3.09 4.11
C TYR A 497 26.38 -2.62 5.33
N LEU A 498 26.37 -1.31 5.62
CA LEU A 498 27.04 -0.76 6.81
C LEU A 498 26.50 -1.36 8.12
N ILE A 499 25.17 -1.51 8.23
CA ILE A 499 24.52 -2.18 9.38
C ILE A 499 25.03 -3.61 9.50
N LEU A 500 25.10 -4.36 8.41
CA LEU A 500 25.52 -5.76 8.41
C LEU A 500 26.99 -5.91 8.83
N GLU A 501 27.87 -5.02 8.36
CA GLU A 501 29.28 -5.00 8.74
C GLU A 501 29.51 -4.61 10.21
N LEU A 502 28.67 -3.71 10.74
CA LEU A 502 28.63 -3.40 12.18
C LEU A 502 28.23 -4.62 13.01
N GLN A 503 27.18 -5.34 12.60
CA GLN A 503 26.69 -6.53 13.31
C GLN A 503 27.68 -7.71 13.27
N LYS A 504 28.54 -7.77 12.25
CA LYS A 504 29.68 -8.71 12.21
C LYS A 504 30.85 -8.27 13.08
N GLY A 505 30.84 -7.07 13.63
CA GLY A 505 31.94 -6.50 14.41
C GLY A 505 33.15 -6.04 13.58
N LEU A 506 32.99 -5.89 12.25
CA LEU A 506 34.09 -5.49 11.35
C LEU A 506 34.33 -3.99 11.34
N ILE A 507 33.31 -3.20 11.70
CA ILE A 507 33.35 -1.73 11.72
C ILE A 507 32.87 -1.25 13.09
N SER A 508 33.48 -0.18 13.62
CA SER A 508 33.01 0.47 14.84
C SER A 508 31.83 1.42 14.58
N ILE A 509 31.04 1.71 15.60
CA ILE A 509 29.89 2.63 15.52
C ILE A 509 30.31 4.01 14.97
N CYS A 510 31.48 4.52 15.38
CA CYS A 510 32.00 5.79 14.91
C CYS A 510 32.30 5.78 13.40
N MET A 511 32.96 4.71 12.92
CA MET A 511 33.27 4.54 11.50
C MET A 511 32.00 4.43 10.66
N LEU A 512 30.97 3.75 11.17
CA LEU A 512 29.67 3.68 10.50
C LEU A 512 29.07 5.08 10.29
N TYR A 513 29.04 5.92 11.33
CA TYR A 513 28.47 7.28 11.20
C TYR A 513 29.31 8.16 10.27
N LEU A 514 30.64 8.04 10.32
CA LEU A 514 31.53 8.79 9.43
C LEU A 514 31.34 8.41 7.97
N PHE A 515 31.30 7.11 7.64
CA PHE A 515 31.05 6.66 6.27
C PHE A 515 29.67 7.10 5.78
N HIS A 516 28.65 7.00 6.64
CA HIS A 516 27.32 7.43 6.27
C HIS A 516 27.27 8.93 6.02
N LEU A 517 27.79 9.77 6.93
CA LEU A 517 27.87 11.22 6.79
C LEU A 517 28.65 11.64 5.54
N PHE A 518 29.80 11.03 5.28
CA PHE A 518 30.59 11.28 4.07
C PHE A 518 29.76 11.02 2.81
N PHE A 519 29.07 9.88 2.77
CA PHE A 519 28.16 9.55 1.67
C PHE A 519 27.03 10.57 1.53
N ILE A 520 26.40 11.02 2.63
CA ILE A 520 25.37 12.08 2.62
C ILE A 520 25.92 13.35 1.97
N VAL A 521 27.05 13.86 2.48
CA VAL A 521 27.60 15.14 2.04
C VAL A 521 27.99 15.11 0.57
N VAL A 522 28.68 14.06 0.12
CA VAL A 522 29.12 13.93 -1.28
C VAL A 522 27.93 13.81 -2.23
N THR A 523 26.95 12.97 -1.90
CA THR A 523 25.78 12.74 -2.77
C THR A 523 24.88 13.98 -2.84
N ILE A 524 24.59 14.61 -1.71
CA ILE A 524 23.73 15.79 -1.68
C ILE A 524 24.43 17.00 -2.31
N ALA A 525 25.73 17.20 -2.05
CA ALA A 525 26.49 18.30 -2.66
C ALA A 525 26.54 18.17 -4.19
N SER A 526 26.80 16.96 -4.71
CA SER A 526 26.80 16.71 -6.17
C SER A 526 25.42 16.93 -6.79
N LEU A 527 24.36 16.38 -6.20
CA LEU A 527 22.99 16.60 -6.68
C LEU A 527 22.58 18.07 -6.59
N TYR A 528 22.99 18.77 -5.53
CA TYR A 528 22.72 20.19 -5.37
C TYR A 528 23.38 21.01 -6.47
N LEU A 529 24.67 20.80 -6.76
CA LEU A 529 25.38 21.48 -7.84
C LEU A 529 24.72 21.24 -9.21
N ILE A 530 24.30 20.00 -9.49
CA ILE A 530 23.59 19.66 -10.73
C ILE A 530 22.23 20.36 -10.79
N SER A 531 21.47 20.38 -9.69
CA SER A 531 20.17 21.06 -9.62
C SER A 531 20.30 22.57 -9.84
N VAL A 532 21.29 23.23 -9.23
CA VAL A 532 21.56 24.65 -9.40
C VAL A 532 21.91 24.97 -10.85
N THR A 533 22.72 24.13 -11.48
CA THR A 533 23.11 24.29 -12.89
C THR A 533 21.90 24.16 -13.82
N ASN A 534 21.01 23.19 -13.58
CA ASN A 534 19.80 23.02 -14.38
C ASN A 534 18.77 24.14 -14.15
N MET A 535 18.66 24.68 -12.93
CA MET A 535 17.77 25.80 -12.64
C MET A 535 18.14 27.08 -13.42
N LYS A 536 19.41 27.24 -13.83
CA LYS A 536 19.83 28.36 -14.70
C LYS A 536 19.20 28.31 -16.09
N LYS A 537 18.80 27.13 -16.60
CA LYS A 537 18.13 26.99 -17.90
C LYS A 537 16.78 27.67 -17.98
N TYR A 538 16.18 27.99 -16.82
CA TYR A 538 14.89 28.68 -16.71
C TYR A 538 15.05 30.17 -16.40
N GLN A 539 16.21 30.76 -16.67
CA GLN A 539 16.43 32.21 -16.68
C GLN A 539 16.04 32.73 -18.08
N PHE A 540 14.93 33.46 -18.13
CA PHE A 540 14.46 34.17 -19.33
C PHE A 540 14.81 35.65 -19.21
#